data_AF-A0A1I7VSH8-F1
#
_entry.id   AF-A0A1I7VSH8-F1
#
_cell.length_a   1.000
_cell.length_b   1.000
_cell.length_c   1.000
_cell.angle_alpha   90.00
_cell.angle_beta   90.00
_cell.angle_gamma   90.00
#
_symmetry.space_group_name_H-M   'P 1'
#
loop_
_entity.id
_entity.type
_entity.pdbx_description
1 polymer ?
#
loop_
_entity_poly.entity_id
_entity_poly.type
_entity_poly.pdbx_seq_one_letter_code
_entity_poly.pdbx_strand_id
1 'polypeptide(L)'
;MPEFLQSKRLAYTIGQGTIVFYYGAIYTHVLIGLNRYIAIAKPFTYGIYFNDRKTIKWISLIWIISFMQSCVYQFDGCHYYFDRSAMLFLYSDELCAQIISAYCEFYFNLAFVIFVVILDIMTFFKLKKMAKPSQGQPAQEHANRRRRSQEIRYFIQSVCSETMLILTFLCFWSVAVYATTPFSTFVLNLGAWATMHTVDGFIMTAFNQQIITRIKKTAKRASLPMATIVLSATTKRIDHNQTLNVQQRWLRMYRENNLKTNRIEPSSIYA
;
A
#
# COMPACT_ATOMS: atom_id res chain seq x y z
N MET A 1 31.97 -6.29 16.80
CA MET A 1 30.48 -6.30 16.81
C MET A 1 30.00 -6.11 18.25
N PRO A 2 28.84 -5.48 18.47
CA PRO A 2 28.36 -5.13 19.81
C PRO A 2 27.91 -6.36 20.63
N GLU A 3 28.15 -6.33 21.94
CA GLU A 3 27.96 -7.47 22.88
C GLU A 3 26.53 -7.98 22.99
N PHE A 4 25.52 -7.16 22.68
CA PHE A 4 24.12 -7.57 22.78
C PHE A 4 23.77 -8.77 21.88
N LEU A 5 24.47 -8.94 20.75
CA LEU A 5 24.30 -10.07 19.83
C LEU A 5 24.87 -11.40 20.38
N GLN A 6 25.47 -11.40 21.58
CA GLN A 6 25.97 -12.63 22.21
C GLN A 6 24.86 -13.48 22.87
N SER A 7 23.71 -12.87 23.18
CA SER A 7 22.60 -13.59 23.81
C SER A 7 21.87 -14.49 22.82
N LYS A 8 21.90 -15.80 23.05
CA LYS A 8 21.15 -16.79 22.26
C LYS A 8 19.67 -16.43 22.18
N ARG A 9 19.07 -16.02 23.31
CA ARG A 9 17.65 -15.62 23.37
C ARG A 9 17.33 -14.42 22.48
N LEU A 10 18.26 -13.47 22.37
CA LEU A 10 18.10 -12.33 21.48
C LEU A 10 18.20 -12.75 20.01
N ALA A 11 19.18 -13.58 19.65
CA ALA A 11 19.33 -14.09 18.28
C ALA A 11 18.08 -14.83 17.80
N TYR A 12 17.46 -15.66 18.65
CA TYR A 12 16.18 -16.29 18.36
C TYR A 12 15.07 -15.25 18.19
N THR A 13 14.93 -14.32 19.14
CA THR A 13 13.84 -13.32 19.11
C THR A 13 13.91 -12.45 17.85
N ILE A 14 15.10 -12.04 17.43
CA ILE A 14 15.28 -11.28 16.19
C ILE A 14 14.93 -12.15 14.97
N GLY A 15 15.35 -13.42 14.94
CA GLY A 15 14.98 -14.35 13.87
C GLY A 15 13.46 -14.51 13.72
N GLN A 16 12.75 -14.55 14.85
CA GLN A 16 11.29 -14.62 14.88
C GLN A 16 10.63 -13.35 14.37
N GLY A 17 11.13 -12.18 14.77
CA GLY A 17 10.68 -10.92 14.20
C GLY A 17 10.85 -10.94 12.68
N THR A 18 12.04 -11.28 12.21
CA THR A 18 12.37 -11.34 10.79
C THR A 18 11.42 -12.25 10.00
N ILE A 19 11.13 -13.46 10.49
CA ILE A 19 10.30 -14.42 9.74
C ILE A 19 8.81 -14.00 9.70
N VAL A 20 8.30 -13.32 10.74
CA VAL A 20 6.95 -12.72 10.71
C VAL A 20 6.87 -11.66 9.63
N PHE A 21 7.86 -10.76 9.57
CA PHE A 21 7.92 -9.72 8.54
C PHE A 21 8.10 -10.29 7.14
N TYR A 22 8.88 -11.38 7.00
CA TYR A 22 9.09 -12.09 5.75
C TYR A 22 7.76 -12.61 5.17
N TYR A 23 7.01 -13.41 5.94
CA TYR A 23 5.70 -13.88 5.47
C TYR A 23 4.70 -12.74 5.28
N GLY A 24 4.72 -11.74 6.18
CA GLY A 24 3.86 -10.56 6.08
C GLY A 24 4.05 -9.83 4.75
N ALA A 25 5.31 -9.68 4.31
CA ALA A 25 5.65 -9.08 3.04
C ALA A 25 5.11 -9.89 1.85
N ILE A 26 5.38 -11.20 1.82
CA ILE A 26 4.95 -12.08 0.73
C ILE A 26 3.43 -12.09 0.58
N TYR A 27 2.69 -12.24 1.68
CA TYR A 27 1.23 -12.21 1.65
C TYR A 27 0.66 -10.85 1.29
N THR A 28 1.37 -9.78 1.64
CA THR A 28 1.01 -8.42 1.19
C THR A 28 1.15 -8.30 -0.34
N HIS A 29 2.23 -8.81 -0.94
CA HIS A 29 2.38 -8.82 -2.41
C HIS A 29 1.27 -9.61 -3.10
N VAL A 30 0.91 -10.78 -2.58
CA VAL A 30 -0.22 -11.59 -3.09
C VAL A 30 -1.53 -10.81 -3.01
N LEU A 31 -1.81 -10.16 -1.88
CA LEU A 31 -3.02 -9.37 -1.67
C LEU A 31 -3.09 -8.15 -2.61
N ILE A 32 -1.96 -7.47 -2.82
CA ILE A 32 -1.85 -6.34 -3.76
C ILE A 32 -2.15 -6.81 -5.20
N GLY A 33 -1.53 -7.92 -5.63
CA GLY A 33 -1.76 -8.52 -6.93
C GLY A 33 -3.23 -8.88 -7.16
N LEU A 34 -3.87 -9.50 -6.17
CA LEU A 34 -5.31 -9.85 -6.20
C LEU A 34 -6.21 -8.62 -6.28
N ASN A 35 -5.96 -7.63 -5.41
CA ASN A 35 -6.71 -6.38 -5.39
C ASN A 35 -6.67 -5.71 -6.77
N ARG A 36 -5.49 -5.63 -7.38
CA ARG A 36 -5.30 -5.02 -8.69
C ARG A 36 -5.97 -5.82 -9.81
N TYR A 37 -5.80 -7.15 -9.81
CA TYR A 37 -6.48 -8.00 -10.79
C TYR A 37 -7.99 -7.82 -10.74
N ILE A 38 -8.60 -7.84 -9.54
CA ILE A 38 -10.05 -7.69 -9.39
C ILE A 38 -10.49 -6.27 -9.79
N ALA A 39 -9.73 -5.23 -9.44
CA ALA A 39 -10.03 -3.85 -9.82
C ALA A 39 -10.10 -3.65 -11.35
N ILE A 40 -9.18 -4.26 -12.10
CA ILE A 40 -9.06 -4.10 -13.55
C ILE A 40 -9.94 -5.12 -14.29
N ALA A 41 -9.89 -6.40 -13.91
CA ALA A 41 -10.58 -7.46 -14.62
C ALA A 41 -12.08 -7.57 -14.29
N LYS A 42 -12.48 -7.12 -13.08
CA LYS A 42 -13.86 -7.24 -12.56
C LYS A 42 -14.33 -5.95 -11.87
N PRO A 43 -14.35 -4.79 -12.56
CA PRO A 43 -14.63 -3.50 -11.93
C PRO A 43 -16.02 -3.41 -11.27
N PHE A 44 -17.04 -4.08 -11.81
CA PHE A 44 -18.40 -4.05 -11.26
C PHE A 44 -18.58 -4.87 -9.98
N THR A 45 -17.74 -5.88 -9.76
CA THR A 45 -17.78 -6.69 -8.53
C THR A 45 -16.67 -6.33 -7.55
N TYR A 46 -15.81 -5.35 -7.87
CA TYR A 46 -14.72 -4.91 -7.01
C TYR A 46 -15.18 -4.61 -5.58
N GLY A 47 -16.28 -3.84 -5.42
CA GLY A 47 -16.83 -3.47 -4.10
C GLY A 47 -17.32 -4.66 -3.24
N ILE A 48 -17.54 -5.82 -3.87
CA ILE A 48 -17.90 -7.06 -3.17
C ILE A 48 -16.67 -7.67 -2.51
N TYR A 49 -15.48 -7.55 -3.11
CA TYR A 49 -14.25 -8.13 -2.57
C TYR A 49 -13.43 -7.12 -1.75
N PHE A 50 -13.33 -5.88 -2.24
CA PHE A 50 -12.47 -4.84 -1.67
C PHE A 50 -13.26 -3.55 -1.45
N ASN A 51 -13.13 -3.03 -0.23
CA ASN A 51 -13.49 -1.68 0.21
C ASN A 51 -12.68 -1.40 1.46
N ASP A 52 -12.67 -0.17 1.97
CA ASP A 52 -11.80 0.21 3.10
C ASP A 52 -11.90 -0.74 4.30
N ARG A 53 -13.12 -1.15 4.68
CA ARG A 53 -13.34 -2.08 5.81
C ARG A 53 -12.87 -3.50 5.49
N LYS A 54 -13.16 -4.00 4.28
CA LYS A 54 -12.74 -5.34 3.84
C LYS A 54 -11.23 -5.43 3.64
N THR A 55 -10.60 -4.37 3.11
CA THR A 55 -9.16 -4.27 2.97
C THR A 55 -8.46 -4.33 4.32
N ILE A 56 -8.97 -3.60 5.34
CA ILE A 56 -8.43 -3.72 6.71
C ILE A 56 -8.56 -5.16 7.22
N LYS A 57 -9.71 -5.82 7.00
CA LYS A 57 -9.88 -7.24 7.38
C LYS A 57 -8.89 -8.17 6.68
N TRP A 58 -8.66 -7.98 5.38
CA TRP A 58 -7.66 -8.75 4.63
C TRP A 58 -6.25 -8.53 5.18
N ILE A 59 -5.88 -7.28 5.48
CA ILE A 59 -4.59 -6.95 6.10
C ILE A 59 -4.47 -7.65 7.45
N SER A 60 -5.48 -7.54 8.33
CA SER A 60 -5.46 -8.24 9.62
C SER A 60 -5.33 -9.76 9.44
N LEU A 61 -6.04 -10.34 8.48
CA LEU A 61 -5.99 -11.77 8.19
C LEU A 61 -4.59 -12.22 7.76
N ILE A 62 -3.96 -11.53 6.81
CA ILE A 62 -2.62 -11.93 6.34
C ILE A 62 -1.59 -11.84 7.47
N TRP A 63 -1.65 -10.82 8.33
CA TRP A 63 -0.72 -10.69 9.46
C TRP A 63 -0.95 -11.77 10.53
N ILE A 64 -2.20 -12.16 10.78
CA ILE A 64 -2.50 -13.30 11.67
C ILE A 64 -1.94 -14.59 11.09
N ILE A 65 -2.10 -14.84 9.79
CA ILE A 65 -1.56 -16.02 9.13
C ILE A 65 -0.03 -16.01 9.18
N SER A 66 0.62 -14.88 8.88
CA SER A 66 2.07 -14.73 8.99
C SER A 66 2.57 -15.04 10.41
N PHE A 67 1.92 -14.46 11.43
CA PHE A 67 2.29 -14.72 12.82
C PHE A 67 2.11 -16.19 13.20
N MET A 68 0.97 -16.80 12.85
CA MET A 68 0.69 -18.21 13.13
C MET A 68 1.72 -19.13 12.48
N GLN A 69 2.13 -18.84 11.25
CA GLN A 69 3.15 -19.61 10.54
C GLN A 69 4.54 -19.41 11.18
N SER A 70 4.86 -18.21 11.64
CA SER A 70 6.10 -17.94 12.36
C SER A 70 6.20 -18.70 13.69
N CYS A 71 5.07 -19.00 14.36
CA CYS A 71 5.08 -19.78 15.59
C CYS A 71 5.68 -21.19 15.42
N VAL A 72 5.68 -21.76 14.21
CA VAL A 72 6.28 -23.08 13.95
C VAL A 72 7.77 -23.09 14.28
N TYR A 73 8.46 -21.96 14.12
CA TYR A 73 9.89 -21.83 14.42
C TYR A 73 10.22 -21.78 15.93
N GLN A 74 9.20 -21.81 16.81
CA GLN A 74 9.38 -21.95 18.26
C GLN A 74 9.53 -23.39 18.71
N PHE A 75 9.09 -24.37 17.90
CA PHE A 75 9.21 -25.77 18.27
C PHE A 75 10.67 -26.24 18.25
N ASP A 76 10.99 -27.17 19.15
CA ASP A 76 12.32 -27.73 19.27
C ASP A 76 12.75 -28.39 17.95
N GLY A 77 13.94 -28.02 17.47
CA GLY A 77 14.48 -28.49 16.19
C GLY A 77 13.92 -27.78 14.94
N CYS A 78 13.01 -26.82 15.09
CA CYS A 78 12.46 -26.04 13.97
C CYS A 78 13.04 -24.61 13.94
N HIS A 79 14.14 -24.36 14.66
CA HIS A 79 14.57 -23.00 14.95
C HIS A 79 15.16 -22.27 13.74
N TYR A 80 14.87 -20.97 13.68
CA TYR A 80 15.50 -20.00 12.80
C TYR A 80 16.22 -18.95 13.65
N TYR A 81 17.54 -18.82 13.48
CA TYR A 81 18.38 -18.02 14.36
C TYR A 81 19.52 -17.34 13.61
N PHE A 82 20.00 -16.22 14.17
CA PHE A 82 21.14 -15.52 13.62
C PHE A 82 22.46 -16.21 13.99
N ASP A 83 23.19 -16.71 12.99
CA ASP A 83 24.54 -17.22 13.16
C ASP A 83 25.58 -16.10 12.95
N ARG A 84 26.48 -15.99 13.93
CA ARG A 84 27.46 -14.90 13.98
C ARG A 84 28.65 -15.14 13.08
N SER A 85 29.06 -16.40 12.90
CA SER A 85 30.22 -16.76 12.10
C SER A 85 29.90 -16.65 10.61
N ALA A 86 28.70 -17.05 10.22
CA ALA A 86 28.17 -16.94 8.87
C ALA A 86 27.58 -15.54 8.57
N MET A 87 27.33 -14.73 9.61
CA MET A 87 26.66 -13.42 9.55
C MET A 87 25.31 -13.46 8.82
N LEU A 88 24.51 -14.50 9.05
CA LEU A 88 23.22 -14.70 8.39
C LEU A 88 22.26 -15.50 9.28
N PHE A 89 20.97 -15.49 8.95
CA PHE A 89 19.97 -16.30 9.65
C PHE A 89 19.89 -17.72 9.07
N LEU A 90 20.18 -18.71 9.90
CA LEU A 90 20.21 -20.12 9.52
C LEU A 90 19.01 -20.87 10.09
N TYR A 91 18.61 -21.91 9.37
CA TYR A 91 17.74 -22.96 9.85
C TYR A 91 18.59 -23.98 10.63
N SER A 92 18.02 -24.60 11.66
CA SER A 92 18.65 -25.73 12.34
C SER A 92 18.88 -26.92 11.38
N ASP A 93 19.91 -27.73 11.64
CA ASP A 93 20.20 -28.94 10.85
C ASP A 93 19.20 -30.09 11.09
N GLU A 94 18.33 -29.95 12.08
CA GLU A 94 17.29 -30.91 12.42
C GLU A 94 16.24 -31.09 11.31
N LEU A 95 15.64 -32.28 11.24
CA LEU A 95 14.69 -32.65 10.18
C LEU A 95 13.53 -31.65 10.06
N CYS A 96 13.02 -31.13 11.18
CA CYS A 96 11.92 -30.18 11.16
C CYS A 96 12.27 -28.89 10.41
N ALA A 97 13.39 -28.26 10.78
CA ALA A 97 13.84 -27.02 10.15
C ALA A 97 14.19 -27.21 8.67
N GLN A 98 14.73 -28.37 8.28
CA GLN A 98 14.96 -28.69 6.87
C GLN A 98 13.66 -28.84 6.06
N ILE A 99 12.64 -29.52 6.62
CA ILE A 99 11.31 -29.62 5.99
C ILE A 99 10.71 -28.23 5.81
N ILE A 100 10.76 -27.37 6.83
CA ILE A 100 10.21 -26.02 6.76
C ILE A 100 10.95 -25.19 5.70
N SER A 101 12.27 -25.22 5.69
CA SER A 101 13.09 -24.52 4.70
C SER A 101 12.80 -24.98 3.27
N ALA A 102 12.65 -26.28 3.03
CA ALA A 102 12.33 -26.78 1.69
C ALA A 102 10.89 -26.43 1.27
N TYR A 103 9.90 -26.76 2.09
CA TYR A 103 8.50 -26.68 1.68
C TYR A 103 7.89 -25.29 1.89
N CYS A 104 8.05 -24.72 3.07
CA CYS A 104 7.46 -23.42 3.40
C CYS A 104 8.26 -22.27 2.80
N GLU A 105 9.59 -22.32 2.88
CA GLU A 105 10.44 -21.19 2.46
C GLU A 105 10.75 -21.20 0.97
N PHE A 106 10.97 -22.37 0.38
CA PHE A 106 11.23 -22.48 -1.06
C PHE A 106 9.95 -22.74 -1.86
N TYR A 107 9.34 -23.92 -1.75
CA TYR A 107 8.25 -24.33 -2.65
C TYR A 107 6.99 -23.46 -2.55
N PHE A 108 6.51 -23.16 -1.34
CA PHE A 108 5.31 -22.33 -1.17
C PHE A 108 5.54 -20.89 -1.61
N ASN A 109 6.69 -20.29 -1.27
CA ASN A 109 7.00 -18.93 -1.73
C ASN A 109 7.20 -18.87 -3.25
N LEU A 110 7.83 -19.88 -3.84
CA LEU A 110 7.92 -20.00 -5.31
C LEU A 110 6.51 -20.08 -5.94
N ALA A 111 5.61 -20.87 -5.35
CA ALA A 111 4.22 -20.95 -5.81
C ALA A 111 3.50 -19.60 -5.71
N PHE A 112 3.70 -18.83 -4.64
CA PHE A 112 3.14 -17.47 -4.51
C PHE A 112 3.70 -16.51 -5.55
N VAL A 113 5.01 -16.55 -5.80
CA VAL A 113 5.64 -15.74 -6.85
C VAL A 113 5.04 -16.07 -8.22
N ILE A 114 4.93 -17.36 -8.57
CA ILE A 114 4.32 -17.80 -9.83
C ILE A 114 2.86 -17.33 -9.91
N PHE A 115 2.10 -17.47 -8.83
CA PHE A 115 0.71 -17.04 -8.77
C PHE A 115 0.55 -15.54 -9.03
N VAL A 116 1.37 -14.71 -8.39
CA VAL A 116 1.37 -13.26 -8.61
C VAL A 116 1.73 -12.93 -10.06
N VAL A 117 2.79 -13.53 -10.61
CA VAL A 117 3.16 -13.33 -12.03
C VAL A 117 2.01 -13.68 -12.99
N ILE A 118 1.24 -14.74 -12.71
CA ILE A 118 0.06 -15.10 -13.50
C ILE A 118 -1.01 -14.00 -13.39
N LEU A 119 -1.30 -13.49 -12.19
CA LEU A 119 -2.25 -12.39 -12.01
C LEU A 119 -1.82 -11.13 -12.77
N ASP A 120 -0.52 -10.82 -12.80
CA ASP A 120 0.06 -9.69 -13.52
C ASP A 120 -0.15 -9.82 -15.02
N ILE A 121 0.16 -11.00 -15.58
CA ILE A 121 -0.06 -11.31 -16.99
C ILE A 121 -1.54 -11.17 -17.35
N MET A 122 -2.43 -11.74 -16.54
CA MET A 122 -3.88 -11.63 -16.74
C MET A 122 -4.36 -10.17 -16.68
N THR A 123 -3.83 -9.39 -15.73
CA THR A 123 -4.13 -7.97 -15.56
C THR A 123 -3.67 -7.16 -16.76
N PHE A 124 -2.46 -7.42 -17.26
CA PHE A 124 -1.90 -6.78 -18.44
C PHE A 124 -2.77 -6.99 -19.68
N PHE A 125 -3.19 -8.22 -19.96
CA PHE A 125 -4.05 -8.52 -21.10
C PHE A 125 -5.42 -7.84 -21.00
N LYS A 126 -5.99 -7.78 -19.79
CA LYS A 126 -7.24 -7.05 -19.54
C LYS A 126 -7.08 -5.56 -19.77
N LEU A 127 -6.00 -4.97 -19.28
CA LEU A 127 -5.66 -3.56 -19.48
C LEU A 127 -5.49 -3.21 -20.97
N LYS A 128 -4.85 -4.11 -21.75
CA LYS A 128 -4.73 -3.98 -23.21
C LYS A 128 -6.07 -4.14 -23.92
N LYS A 129 -6.98 -4.99 -23.45
CA LYS A 129 -8.32 -5.13 -24.04
C LYS A 129 -9.19 -3.90 -23.78
N MET A 130 -9.10 -3.32 -22.59
CA MET A 130 -9.79 -2.08 -22.20
C MET A 130 -9.19 -0.83 -22.85
N ALA A 131 -8.06 -0.96 -23.53
CA ALA A 131 -7.37 0.15 -24.18
C ALA A 131 -8.02 0.64 -25.48
N LYS A 132 -8.93 -0.14 -26.06
CA LYS A 132 -9.57 0.16 -27.34
C LYS A 132 -10.43 1.43 -27.22
N PRO A 133 -10.37 2.36 -28.20
CA PRO A 133 -11.20 3.57 -28.18
C PRO A 133 -12.67 3.17 -28.08
N SER A 134 -13.37 3.76 -27.11
CA SER A 134 -14.82 3.64 -27.00
C SER A 134 -15.42 4.92 -27.57
N GLN A 135 -16.33 4.80 -28.54
CA GLN A 135 -17.09 5.94 -29.08
C GLN A 135 -17.97 6.50 -27.95
N GLY A 136 -17.44 7.45 -27.18
CA GLY A 136 -18.13 8.12 -26.09
C GLY A 136 -18.05 9.64 -26.24
N GLN A 137 -18.85 10.36 -25.47
CA GLN A 137 -18.79 11.82 -25.44
C GLN A 137 -17.41 12.32 -24.99
N PRO A 138 -16.94 13.50 -25.45
CA PRO A 138 -15.60 14.01 -25.17
C PRO A 138 -15.25 14.08 -23.68
N ALA A 139 -16.21 14.51 -22.84
CA ALA A 139 -16.02 14.61 -21.39
C ALA A 139 -15.86 13.23 -20.71
N GLN A 140 -16.62 12.23 -21.17
CA GLN A 140 -16.52 10.84 -20.72
C GLN A 140 -15.17 10.23 -21.11
N GLU A 141 -14.68 10.55 -22.31
CA GLU A 141 -13.41 10.06 -22.83
C GLU A 141 -12.21 10.63 -22.04
N HIS A 142 -12.24 11.92 -21.70
CA HIS A 142 -11.22 12.53 -20.82
C HIS A 142 -11.18 11.90 -19.42
N ALA A 143 -12.33 11.66 -18.79
CA ALA A 143 -12.41 11.02 -17.49
C ALA A 143 -11.89 9.56 -17.53
N ASN A 144 -12.29 8.80 -18.55
CA ASN A 144 -11.82 7.43 -18.76
C ASN A 144 -10.32 7.35 -19.03
N ARG A 145 -9.77 8.27 -19.83
CA ARG A 145 -8.32 8.34 -20.11
C ARG A 145 -7.52 8.62 -18.85
N ARG A 146 -8.00 9.52 -17.98
CA ARG A 146 -7.36 9.83 -16.70
C ARG A 146 -7.38 8.61 -15.76
N ARG A 147 -8.54 7.97 -15.60
CA ARG A 147 -8.68 6.76 -14.78
C ARG A 147 -7.75 5.64 -15.27
N ARG A 148 -7.74 5.39 -16.58
CA ARG A 148 -6.88 4.39 -17.19
C ARG A 148 -5.39 4.69 -16.99
N SER A 149 -4.97 5.95 -17.12
CA SER A 149 -3.59 6.35 -16.85
C SER A 149 -3.19 6.09 -15.40
N GLN A 150 -4.10 6.29 -14.44
CA GLN A 150 -3.88 5.94 -13.04
C GLN A 150 -3.77 4.42 -12.84
N GLU A 151 -4.66 3.63 -13.45
CA GLU A 151 -4.62 2.16 -13.41
C GLU A 151 -3.32 1.61 -14.00
N ILE A 152 -2.85 2.14 -15.14
CA ILE A 152 -1.56 1.78 -15.75
C ILE A 152 -0.40 2.10 -14.79
N ARG A 153 -0.43 3.28 -14.16
CA ARG A 153 0.65 3.67 -13.25
C ARG A 153 0.73 2.76 -12.03
N TYR A 154 -0.41 2.42 -11.41
CA TYR A 154 -0.43 1.49 -10.27
C TYR A 154 -0.08 0.06 -10.69
N PHE A 155 -0.41 -0.35 -11.91
CA PHE A 155 0.06 -1.62 -12.47
C PHE A 155 1.58 -1.63 -12.59
N ILE A 156 2.19 -0.62 -13.23
CA ILE A 156 3.65 -0.51 -13.35
C ILE A 156 4.32 -0.49 -11.97
N GLN A 157 3.77 0.26 -11.02
CA GLN A 157 4.26 0.29 -9.64
C GLN A 157 4.39 -1.13 -9.06
N SER A 158 3.32 -1.92 -9.11
CA SER A 158 3.31 -3.25 -8.48
C SER A 158 4.16 -4.25 -9.26
N VAL A 159 4.22 -4.17 -10.61
CA VAL A 159 5.18 -4.97 -11.40
C VAL A 159 6.62 -4.68 -11.02
N CYS A 160 7.00 -3.40 -10.85
CA CYS A 160 8.35 -3.02 -10.42
C CYS A 160 8.67 -3.56 -9.02
N SER A 161 7.74 -3.39 -8.07
CA SER A 161 7.84 -3.94 -6.71
C SER A 161 8.01 -5.47 -6.70
N GLU A 162 7.18 -6.18 -7.46
CA GLU A 162 7.22 -7.66 -7.54
C GLU A 162 8.46 -8.16 -8.26
N THR A 163 8.97 -7.42 -9.25
CA THR A 163 10.25 -7.73 -9.89
C THR A 163 11.39 -7.69 -8.88
N MET A 164 11.39 -6.71 -7.96
CA MET A 164 12.39 -6.66 -6.88
C MET A 164 12.28 -7.88 -5.96
N LEU A 165 11.06 -8.29 -5.60
CA LEU A 165 10.83 -9.52 -4.82
C LEU A 165 11.39 -10.76 -5.53
N ILE A 166 11.14 -10.91 -6.84
CA ILE A 166 11.68 -12.02 -7.66
C ILE A 166 13.21 -11.99 -7.67
N LEU A 167 13.82 -10.84 -7.89
CA LEU A 167 15.27 -10.68 -7.88
C LEU A 167 15.87 -11.05 -6.52
N THR A 168 15.23 -10.68 -5.42
CA THR A 168 15.65 -11.08 -4.06
C THR A 168 15.52 -12.58 -3.83
N PHE A 169 14.43 -13.20 -4.30
CA PHE A 169 14.27 -14.66 -4.23
C PHE A 169 15.37 -15.39 -5.01
N LEU A 170 15.67 -14.95 -6.24
CA LEU A 170 16.78 -15.47 -7.04
C LEU A 170 18.14 -15.21 -6.37
N CYS A 171 18.29 -14.07 -5.69
CA CYS A 171 19.50 -13.76 -4.94
C CYS A 171 19.73 -14.79 -3.83
N PHE A 172 18.72 -15.13 -3.03
CA PHE A 172 18.85 -16.09 -1.94
C PHE A 172 19.11 -17.51 -2.43
N TRP A 173 18.34 -17.96 -3.42
CA TRP A 173 18.33 -19.37 -3.81
C TRP A 173 19.25 -19.71 -4.98
N SER A 174 19.90 -18.73 -5.60
CA SER A 174 20.83 -18.99 -6.71
C SER A 174 22.15 -18.24 -6.54
N VAL A 175 22.12 -16.93 -6.26
CA VAL A 175 23.35 -16.13 -6.20
C VAL A 175 24.11 -16.34 -4.89
N ALA A 176 23.40 -16.35 -3.75
CA ALA A 176 24.01 -16.44 -2.43
C ALA A 176 24.73 -17.78 -2.17
N VAL A 177 24.39 -18.84 -2.91
CA VAL A 177 25.06 -20.15 -2.84
C VAL A 177 26.54 -20.07 -3.23
N TYR A 178 26.92 -19.07 -4.06
CA TYR A 178 28.30 -18.86 -4.47
C TYR A 178 29.07 -17.92 -3.53
N ALA A 179 28.47 -17.46 -2.42
CA ALA A 179 29.14 -16.59 -1.47
C ALA A 179 30.19 -17.37 -0.67
N THR A 180 31.46 -16.96 -0.77
CA THR A 180 32.58 -17.63 -0.09
C THR A 180 33.02 -16.94 1.19
N THR A 181 32.64 -15.66 1.38
CA THR A 181 32.99 -14.89 2.59
C THR A 181 31.76 -14.58 3.44
N PRO A 182 31.89 -14.47 4.77
CA PRO A 182 30.79 -14.07 5.64
C PRO A 182 30.18 -12.72 5.24
N PHE A 183 31.01 -11.76 4.80
CA PHE A 183 30.53 -10.45 4.35
C PHE A 183 29.70 -10.55 3.06
N SER A 184 30.17 -11.28 2.06
CA SER A 184 29.40 -11.54 0.83
C SER A 184 28.07 -12.21 1.15
N THR A 185 28.07 -13.16 2.09
CA THR A 185 26.87 -13.89 2.50
C THR A 185 25.86 -12.99 3.20
N PHE A 186 26.33 -12.13 4.11
CA PHE A 186 25.51 -11.10 4.75
C PHE A 186 24.88 -10.15 3.72
N VAL A 187 25.66 -9.65 2.77
CA VAL A 187 25.17 -8.71 1.73
C VAL A 187 24.14 -9.38 0.83
N LEU A 188 24.40 -10.60 0.36
CA LEU A 188 23.52 -11.31 -0.58
C LEU A 188 22.25 -11.86 0.07
N ASN A 189 22.21 -11.99 1.39
CA ASN A 189 21.01 -12.39 2.13
C ASN A 189 20.35 -11.19 2.82
N LEU A 190 20.87 -10.77 3.97
CA LEU A 190 20.23 -9.72 4.78
C LEU A 190 20.29 -8.35 4.09
N GLY A 191 21.39 -8.03 3.41
CA GLY A 191 21.52 -6.79 2.63
C GLY A 191 20.53 -6.73 1.46
N ALA A 192 20.40 -7.82 0.70
CA ALA A 192 19.44 -7.92 -0.40
C ALA A 192 17.99 -7.83 0.10
N TRP A 193 17.67 -8.45 1.24
CA TRP A 193 16.36 -8.32 1.90
C TRP A 193 16.02 -6.87 2.26
N ALA A 194 16.93 -6.19 2.98
CA ALA A 194 16.72 -4.81 3.40
C ALA A 194 16.62 -3.84 2.21
N THR A 195 17.44 -4.10 1.17
CA THR A 195 17.42 -3.32 -0.07
C THR A 195 16.08 -3.46 -0.78
N MET A 196 15.56 -4.67 -0.90
CA MET A 196 14.26 -4.94 -1.51
C MET A 196 13.15 -4.13 -0.84
N HIS A 197 13.06 -4.17 0.50
CA HIS A 197 12.05 -3.39 1.23
C HIS A 197 12.20 -1.88 1.07
N THR A 198 13.44 -1.40 1.06
CA THR A 198 13.73 0.03 0.86
C THR A 198 13.28 0.48 -0.53
N VAL A 199 13.61 -0.29 -1.55
CA VAL A 199 13.24 -0.02 -2.94
C VAL A 199 11.72 -0.14 -3.14
N ASP A 200 11.08 -1.15 -2.54
CA ASP A 200 9.63 -1.33 -2.60
C ASP A 200 8.88 -0.12 -2.02
N GLY A 201 9.25 0.32 -0.81
CA GLY A 201 8.66 1.52 -0.19
C GLY A 201 8.88 2.80 -1.01
N PHE A 202 10.05 2.92 -1.66
CA PHE A 202 10.33 4.01 -2.58
C PHE A 202 9.44 3.97 -3.82
N ILE A 203 9.32 2.80 -4.48
CA ILE A 203 8.46 2.57 -5.64
C ILE A 203 7.01 2.93 -5.30
N MET A 204 6.48 2.44 -4.17
CA MET A 204 5.12 2.73 -3.72
C MET A 204 4.86 4.23 -3.56
N THR A 205 5.82 4.96 -3.01
CA THR A 205 5.71 6.40 -2.79
C THR A 205 5.81 7.19 -4.10
N ALA A 206 6.79 6.84 -4.95
CA ALA A 206 7.04 7.50 -6.23
C ALA A 206 5.85 7.39 -7.21
N PHE A 207 5.14 6.26 -7.17
CA PHE A 207 4.00 5.99 -8.04
C PHE A 207 2.65 6.45 -7.46
N ASN A 208 2.62 7.03 -6.25
CA ASN A 208 1.43 7.62 -5.67
C ASN A 208 1.50 9.17 -5.64
N GLN A 209 1.00 9.81 -6.70
CA GLN A 209 1.00 11.30 -6.82
C GLN A 209 0.24 11.97 -5.65
N GLN A 210 -0.79 11.32 -5.10
CA GLN A 210 -1.57 11.89 -4.02
C GLN A 210 -0.75 11.96 -2.73
N ILE A 211 0.01 10.90 -2.43
CA ILE A 211 0.93 10.85 -1.28
C ILE A 211 2.00 11.94 -1.44
N ILE A 212 2.65 12.02 -2.60
CA ILE A 212 3.66 13.06 -2.88
C ILE A 212 3.09 14.47 -2.69
N THR A 213 1.89 14.72 -3.21
CA THR A 213 1.23 16.03 -3.06
C THR A 213 0.95 16.35 -1.60
N ARG A 214 0.51 15.36 -0.79
CA ARG A 214 0.30 15.53 0.65
C ARG A 214 1.62 15.80 1.37
N ILE A 215 2.67 15.04 1.08
CA ILE A 215 4.02 15.24 1.67
C ILE A 215 4.52 16.65 1.35
N LYS A 216 4.46 17.08 0.08
CA LYS A 216 4.85 18.44 -0.32
C LYS A 216 4.05 19.53 0.38
N LYS A 217 2.72 19.34 0.54
CA LYS A 217 1.87 20.27 1.30
C LYS A 217 2.25 20.33 2.78
N THR A 218 2.52 19.19 3.41
CA THR A 218 2.94 19.12 4.81
C THR A 218 4.31 19.76 5.01
N ALA A 219 5.28 19.48 4.12
CA ALA A 219 6.61 20.09 4.15
C ALA A 219 6.53 21.62 3.99
N LYS A 220 5.72 22.10 3.02
CA LYS A 220 5.46 23.54 2.83
C LYS A 220 4.80 24.17 4.07
N ARG A 221 3.94 23.43 4.78
CA ARG A 221 3.31 23.90 6.03
C ARG A 221 4.30 23.96 7.19
N ALA A 222 5.22 23.00 7.28
CA ALA A 222 6.28 22.98 8.29
C ALA A 222 7.34 24.07 8.06
N SER A 223 7.59 24.46 6.81
CA SER A 223 8.55 25.53 6.47
C SER A 223 7.97 26.95 6.56
N LEU A 224 6.66 27.11 6.81
CA LEU A 224 6.04 28.43 6.96
C LEU A 224 6.32 28.98 8.37
N PRO A 225 6.78 30.23 8.52
CA PRO A 225 6.94 30.85 9.84
C PRO A 225 5.58 30.91 10.56
N MET A 226 5.59 30.70 11.88
CA MET A 226 4.39 30.58 12.73
C MET A 226 3.39 31.74 12.54
N ALA A 227 3.89 32.95 12.27
CA ALA A 227 3.07 34.13 11.97
C ALA A 227 2.20 33.98 10.70
N THR A 228 2.69 33.33 9.65
CA THR A 228 1.95 33.14 8.39
C THR A 228 0.85 32.07 8.51
N ILE A 229 1.04 31.10 9.42
CA ILE A 229 0.04 30.07 9.74
C ILE A 229 -1.12 30.70 10.51
N VAL A 230 -0.83 31.58 11.47
CA VAL A 230 -1.85 32.35 12.20
C VAL A 230 -2.61 33.28 11.26
N LEU A 231 -1.93 34.02 10.37
CA LEU A 231 -2.59 34.89 9.39
C LEU A 231 -3.55 34.10 8.48
N SER A 232 -3.12 32.96 7.93
CA SER A 232 -3.98 32.13 7.06
C SER A 232 -5.19 31.55 7.79
N ALA A 233 -5.05 31.21 9.07
CA ALA A 233 -6.17 30.75 9.90
C ALA A 233 -7.16 31.89 10.19
N THR A 234 -6.67 33.10 10.42
CA THR A 234 -7.49 34.30 10.63
C THR A 234 -8.21 34.72 9.35
N THR A 235 -7.56 34.67 8.18
CA THR A 235 -8.20 34.95 6.88
C THR A 235 -9.32 33.96 6.58
N LYS A 236 -9.12 32.67 6.88
CA LYS A 236 -10.16 31.64 6.70
C LYS A 236 -11.34 31.83 7.66
N ARG A 237 -11.10 32.41 8.85
CA ARG A 237 -12.13 32.76 9.83
C ARG A 237 -12.91 34.02 9.40
N ILE A 238 -12.25 34.97 8.74
CA ILE A 238 -12.88 36.16 8.16
C ILE A 238 -13.81 35.77 7.00
N ASP A 239 -13.39 34.82 6.15
CA ASP A 239 -14.20 34.32 5.02
C ASP A 239 -15.49 33.58 5.49
N HIS A 240 -15.41 32.89 6.63
CA HIS A 240 -16.58 32.27 7.25
C HIS A 240 -17.57 33.30 7.85
N ASN A 241 -17.07 34.41 8.40
CA ASN A 241 -17.93 35.51 8.84
C ASN A 241 -18.56 36.27 7.65
N GLN A 242 -17.86 36.36 6.52
CA GLN A 242 -18.37 36.99 5.31
C GLN A 242 -19.49 36.16 4.67
N THR A 243 -19.39 34.82 4.68
CA THR A 243 -20.47 33.93 4.23
C THR A 243 -21.70 33.95 5.14
N LEU A 244 -21.51 34.07 6.47
CA LEU A 244 -22.62 34.27 7.42
C LEU A 244 -23.37 35.59 7.16
N ASN A 245 -22.65 36.67 6.86
CA ASN A 245 -23.23 37.98 6.52
C ASN A 245 -24.04 37.94 5.20
N VAL A 246 -23.58 37.18 4.20
CA VAL A 246 -24.31 36.99 2.93
C VAL A 246 -25.61 36.21 3.16
N GLN A 247 -25.58 35.14 3.98
CA GLN A 247 -26.77 34.38 4.33
C GLN A 247 -27.80 35.24 5.10
N GLN A 248 -27.34 36.04 6.07
CA GLN A 248 -28.23 36.95 6.81
C GLN A 248 -28.80 38.07 5.92
N ARG A 249 -28.02 38.57 4.95
CA ARG A 249 -28.50 39.55 3.96
C ARG A 249 -29.56 38.95 3.05
N TRP A 250 -29.37 37.71 2.60
CA TRP A 250 -30.35 36.99 1.76
C TRP A 250 -31.66 36.73 2.50
N LEU A 251 -31.59 36.32 3.77
CA LEU A 251 -32.79 36.11 4.61
C LEU A 251 -33.57 37.40 4.87
N ARG A 252 -32.89 38.54 5.02
CA ARG A 252 -33.53 39.86 5.08
C ARG A 252 -34.27 40.20 3.80
N MET A 253 -33.61 40.06 2.65
CA MET A 253 -34.22 40.34 1.34
C MET A 253 -35.42 39.41 1.06
N TYR A 254 -35.32 38.13 1.42
CA TYR A 254 -36.43 37.17 1.28
C TYR A 254 -37.64 37.57 2.14
N ARG A 255 -37.40 37.99 3.39
CA ARG A 255 -38.48 38.42 4.30
C ARG A 255 -39.14 39.72 3.83
N GLU A 256 -38.34 40.68 3.37
CA GLU A 256 -38.85 41.95 2.82
C GLU A 256 -39.68 41.74 1.54
N ASN A 257 -39.25 40.84 0.65
CA ASN A 257 -39.99 40.55 -0.57
C ASN A 257 -41.31 39.82 -0.29
N ASN A 258 -41.34 38.83 0.61
CA ASN A 258 -42.57 38.14 1.00
C ASN A 258 -43.58 39.07 1.71
N LEU A 259 -43.10 40.05 2.48
CA LEU A 259 -43.95 41.08 3.10
C LEU A 259 -44.57 42.04 2.07
N LYS A 260 -43.92 42.23 0.92
CA LYS A 260 -44.47 43.00 -0.21
C LYS A 260 -45.46 42.20 -1.04
N THR A 261 -45.23 40.90 -1.24
CA THR A 261 -46.14 40.04 -2.03
C THR A 261 -47.47 39.80 -1.32
N ASN A 262 -47.47 39.67 0.01
CA ASN A 262 -48.72 39.52 0.78
C ASN A 262 -49.55 40.82 0.92
N ARG A 263 -49.09 41.94 0.36
CA ARG A 263 -49.82 43.21 0.40
C ARG A 263 -50.56 43.52 -0.91
N ILE A 264 -50.43 42.66 -1.93
CA ILE A 264 -51.04 42.86 -3.24
C ILE A 264 -51.70 41.56 -3.66
N GLU A 265 -52.99 41.40 -3.36
CA GLU A 265 -53.96 40.74 -4.25
C GLU A 265 -55.40 41.16 -3.92
N PRO A 266 -56.33 41.04 -4.90
CA PRO A 266 -57.34 42.05 -5.20
C PRO A 266 -58.77 41.58 -4.92
N SER A 267 -59.70 42.51 -4.67
CA SER A 267 -61.13 42.27 -4.91
C SER A 267 -61.95 43.57 -4.88
N SER A 268 -62.41 44.00 -6.06
CA SER A 268 -63.64 44.78 -6.24
C SER A 268 -63.97 44.83 -7.74
N ILE A 269 -64.54 43.74 -8.26
CA ILE A 269 -65.43 43.76 -9.43
C ILE A 269 -66.73 43.13 -8.95
N TYR A 270 -67.76 43.95 -8.69
CA TYR A 270 -69.19 43.66 -8.88
C TYR A 270 -69.97 44.96 -8.63
N ALA A 271 -70.42 45.59 -9.72
CA ALA A 271 -71.60 46.44 -9.91
C ALA A 271 -71.33 47.40 -11.09
#